data_AF-A0AAD9QZ12-F1
#
_entry.id   AF-A0AAD9QZ12-F1
#
_cell.length_a   1.000
_cell.length_b   1.000
_cell.length_c   1.000
_cell.angle_alpha   90.00
_cell.angle_beta   90.00
_cell.angle_gamma   90.00
#
_symmetry.space_group_name_H-M   'P 1'
#
loop_
_entity.id
_entity.type
_entity.pdbx_description
1 polymer ?
#
loop_
_entity_poly.entity_id
_entity_poly.type
_entity_poly.pdbx_seq_one_letter_code
_entity_poly.pdbx_strand_id
1 'polypeptide(L)'
;MADRVDRETGGFEAEFVSPLPQEYECPICQLAFRDPVQIEDCGHRFCQSCLQELKRRQGSPCLCPLDRKPFSSSKVFIDKAAKRAVLSLAVKCVNWKRKCDWTGDLIYAEDHLKTCAFEEVHCTNPECNEVLTRRTLQYHLVSKCRWRIVSCHFCSEMYTYKDSKSHMRVCRRIPLECVNKCGAKDIPREELTIHLAECPLAVHSCSYLDIGCTFKGKRDTLEEHFKTAVSTHLSLAMQKIRENETRSTCTNGVFVWKISNYRQQYELAVASPEDLAIFSPPFYSSQYGYKMRLKAYLQGRDRGKLTHLSLYIIIMKGEYDALLDWPFKQKITFYLIDQGEQKNHRTHQLSPNRSLPNIKVVFSRPTMRENLGIGNPCFVPHETLESGEFIKDDTLFIKAVVEPVKTSS
;
A
#
# COMPACT_ATOMS: atom_id res chain seq x y z
N MET A 1 29.45 31.21 9.53
CA MET A 1 29.87 31.50 8.15
C MET A 1 30.68 32.77 8.21
N ALA A 2 32.00 32.61 8.39
CA ALA A 2 32.91 33.74 8.35
C ALA A 2 33.19 34.02 6.87
N ASP A 3 32.81 35.22 6.45
CA ASP A 3 33.24 35.94 5.26
C ASP A 3 34.43 35.30 4.51
N ARG A 4 34.13 34.63 3.39
CA ARG A 4 35.05 34.60 2.25
C ARG A 4 34.91 35.95 1.55
N VAL A 5 35.39 37.01 2.19
CA VAL A 5 35.67 38.28 1.53
C VAL A 5 36.84 38.03 0.58
N ASP A 6 36.67 38.52 -0.63
CA ASP A 6 37.57 38.48 -1.76
C ASP A 6 39.03 38.77 -1.35
N ARG A 7 39.87 37.71 -1.26
CA ARG A 7 41.26 37.75 -0.75
C ARG A 7 42.27 38.35 -1.74
N GLU A 8 41.82 39.01 -2.80
CA GLU A 8 42.69 39.56 -3.84
C GLU A 8 42.99 41.05 -3.67
N THR A 9 42.33 41.73 -2.73
CA THR A 9 42.53 43.17 -2.50
C THR A 9 43.27 43.47 -1.20
N GLY A 10 44.29 44.32 -1.26
CA GLY A 10 45.05 44.75 -0.09
C GLY A 10 46.42 44.10 0.00
N GLY A 11 46.93 43.88 1.22
CA GLY A 11 48.21 43.23 1.49
C GLY A 11 48.04 41.75 1.84
N PHE A 12 49.10 41.13 2.36
CA PHE A 12 49.01 39.77 2.91
C PHE A 12 48.49 39.80 4.35
N GLU A 13 47.32 39.21 4.56
CA GLU A 13 46.77 38.90 5.89
C GLU A 13 47.38 37.59 6.40
N ALA A 14 48.60 37.67 6.93
CA ALA A 14 49.30 36.53 7.49
C ALA A 14 49.77 36.81 8.93
N GLU A 15 49.86 35.75 9.73
CA GLU A 15 50.42 35.81 11.08
C GLU A 15 51.95 35.64 10.98
N PHE A 16 52.69 36.74 11.02
CA PHE A 16 54.15 36.71 10.93
C PHE A 16 54.80 36.16 12.22
N VAL A 17 55.90 35.43 12.08
CA VAL A 17 56.66 34.91 13.23
C VAL A 17 57.35 36.04 14.00
N SER A 18 57.88 37.02 13.28
CA SER A 18 58.43 38.25 13.81
C SER A 18 57.55 39.44 13.41
N PRO A 19 57.55 40.56 14.16
CA PRO A 19 56.84 41.76 13.76
C PRO A 19 57.19 42.18 12.32
N LEU A 20 56.18 42.55 11.53
CA LEU A 20 56.35 43.01 10.16
C LEU A 20 57.26 44.26 10.13
N PRO A 21 58.39 44.24 9.41
CA PRO A 21 59.20 45.44 9.24
C PRO A 21 58.40 46.54 8.54
N GLN A 22 58.48 47.77 9.07
CA GLN A 22 57.74 48.93 8.54
C GLN A 22 58.04 49.20 7.06
N GLU A 23 59.25 48.88 6.59
CA GLU A 23 59.66 49.00 5.18
C GLU A 23 58.92 48.06 4.21
N TYR A 24 58.24 47.04 4.73
CA TYR A 24 57.41 46.08 3.99
C TYR A 24 55.91 46.25 4.23
N GLU A 25 55.52 47.27 4.97
CA GLU A 25 54.12 47.59 5.29
C GLU A 25 53.54 48.59 4.27
N CYS A 26 52.36 48.27 3.76
CA CYS A 26 51.64 49.16 2.86
C CYS A 26 50.97 50.31 3.64
N PRO A 27 51.25 51.58 3.32
CA PRO A 27 50.66 52.72 4.04
C PRO A 27 49.15 52.85 3.90
N ILE A 28 48.54 52.17 2.93
CA ILE A 28 47.09 52.25 2.66
C ILE A 28 46.32 51.18 3.43
N CYS A 29 46.76 49.92 3.36
CA CYS A 29 46.06 48.80 4.01
C CYS A 29 46.71 48.33 5.32
N GLN A 30 47.88 48.86 5.68
CA GLN A 30 48.63 48.51 6.91
C GLN A 30 48.97 47.02 7.03
N LEU A 31 49.14 46.36 5.88
CA LEU A 31 49.51 44.95 5.76
C LEU A 31 50.79 44.81 4.94
N ALA A 32 51.43 43.65 5.03
CA ALA A 32 52.60 43.34 4.22
C ALA A 32 52.28 43.44 2.72
N PHE A 33 53.18 44.01 1.92
CA PHE A 33 52.91 44.26 0.51
C PHE A 33 52.52 43.00 -0.27
N ARG A 34 51.32 43.01 -0.88
CA ARG A 34 50.94 42.08 -1.94
C ARG A 34 51.13 42.76 -3.29
N ASP A 35 51.91 42.13 -4.15
CA ASP A 35 52.32 42.67 -5.45
C ASP A 35 52.75 44.15 -5.35
N PRO A 36 53.84 44.45 -4.62
CA PRO A 36 54.27 45.82 -4.40
C PRO A 36 54.57 46.55 -5.70
N VAL A 37 54.08 47.78 -5.79
CA VAL A 37 54.39 48.74 -6.84
C VAL A 37 55.03 49.98 -6.22
N GLN A 38 56.01 50.56 -6.91
CA GLN A 38 56.72 51.76 -6.50
C GLN A 38 56.45 52.89 -7.48
N ILE A 39 56.22 54.10 -6.95
CA ILE A 39 56.12 55.32 -7.74
C ILE A 39 57.54 55.82 -8.03
N GLU A 40 57.89 56.00 -9.30
CA GLU A 40 59.24 56.41 -9.73
C GLU A 40 59.64 57.78 -9.15
N ASP A 41 58.75 58.76 -9.21
CA ASP A 41 59.06 60.15 -8.86
C ASP A 41 59.27 60.39 -7.35
N CYS A 42 58.69 59.56 -6.47
CA CYS A 42 58.77 59.73 -5.01
C CYS A 42 59.29 58.51 -4.24
N GLY A 43 59.45 57.36 -4.88
CA GLY A 43 60.00 56.15 -4.25
C GLY A 43 59.08 55.40 -3.29
N HIS A 44 57.86 55.89 -3.05
CA HIS A 44 56.91 55.25 -2.13
C HIS A 44 56.29 53.98 -2.72
N ARG A 45 56.13 52.96 -1.87
CA ARG A 45 55.61 51.63 -2.21
C ARG A 45 54.18 51.44 -1.71
N PHE A 46 53.39 50.73 -2.50
CA PHE A 46 52.00 50.38 -2.19
C PHE A 46 51.68 48.98 -2.73
N CYS A 47 50.66 48.30 -2.18
CA CYS A 47 50.10 47.14 -2.88
C CYS A 47 49.49 47.58 -4.21
N GLN A 48 49.63 46.76 -5.25
CA GLN A 48 49.08 47.08 -6.59
C GLN A 48 47.60 47.43 -6.53
N SER A 49 46.77 46.62 -5.85
CA SER A 49 45.34 46.85 -5.72
C SER A 49 45.02 48.13 -4.93
N CYS A 50 45.78 48.45 -3.88
CA CYS A 50 45.59 49.66 -3.08
C CYS A 50 45.87 50.93 -3.90
N LEU A 51 46.94 50.93 -4.69
CA LEU A 51 47.26 52.07 -5.53
C LEU A 51 46.29 52.20 -6.70
N GLN A 52 45.82 51.09 -7.28
CA GLN A 52 44.79 51.10 -8.32
C GLN A 52 43.48 51.69 -7.82
N GLU A 53 43.04 51.29 -6.62
CA GLU A 53 41.82 51.84 -6.00
C GLU A 53 41.96 53.33 -5.69
N LEU A 54 43.14 53.78 -5.24
CA LEU A 54 43.44 55.19 -5.05
C LEU A 54 43.34 55.98 -6.37
N LYS A 55 43.94 55.46 -7.45
CA LYS A 55 43.88 56.06 -8.79
C LYS A 55 42.44 56.19 -9.27
N ARG A 56 41.62 55.15 -9.06
CA ARG A 56 40.19 55.14 -9.41
C ARG A 56 39.40 56.23 -8.69
N ARG A 57 39.73 56.52 -7.43
CA ARG A 57 39.04 57.54 -6.62
C ARG A 57 39.48 58.97 -6.92
N GLN A 58 40.77 59.21 -7.13
CA GLN A 58 41.30 60.57 -7.29
C GLN A 58 41.25 61.10 -8.74
N GLY A 59 41.22 60.23 -9.75
CA GLY A 59 41.33 60.66 -11.15
C GLY A 59 42.72 61.22 -11.49
N SER A 60 42.85 61.98 -12.59
CA SER A 60 44.13 62.54 -13.05
C SER A 60 44.21 64.04 -12.77
N PRO A 61 45.29 64.55 -12.14
CA PRO A 61 46.49 63.84 -11.69
C PRO A 61 46.31 63.11 -10.34
N CYS A 62 46.84 61.90 -10.21
CA CYS A 62 46.86 61.17 -8.94
C CYS A 62 47.95 61.72 -8.01
N LEU A 63 47.63 61.88 -6.73
CA LEU A 63 48.57 62.34 -5.71
C LEU A 63 49.02 61.17 -4.82
N CYS A 64 50.31 61.08 -4.55
CA CYS A 64 50.85 60.10 -3.60
C CYS A 64 50.30 60.38 -2.19
N PRO A 65 49.74 59.39 -1.47
CA PRO A 65 49.17 59.59 -0.13
C PRO A 65 50.16 60.09 0.93
N LEU A 66 51.45 59.80 0.76
CA LEU A 66 52.47 60.09 1.76
C LEU A 66 53.06 61.50 1.63
N ASP A 67 53.36 61.94 0.42
CA ASP A 67 54.03 63.24 0.16
C ASP A 67 53.24 64.18 -0.75
N ARG A 68 52.04 63.77 -1.19
CA ARG A 68 51.13 64.54 -2.07
C ARG A 68 51.74 64.96 -3.40
N LYS A 69 52.84 64.33 -3.84
CA LYS A 69 53.42 64.60 -5.15
C LYS A 69 52.54 63.99 -6.26
N PRO A 70 52.27 64.74 -7.35
CA PRO A 70 51.54 64.20 -8.49
C PRO A 70 52.40 63.16 -9.21
N PHE A 71 51.79 62.06 -9.64
CA PHE A 71 52.49 61.02 -10.39
C PHE A 71 51.65 60.51 -11.56
N SER A 72 52.33 60.10 -12.63
CA SER A 72 51.70 59.47 -13.81
C SER A 72 51.51 57.98 -13.60
N SER A 73 50.42 57.42 -14.15
CA SER A 73 50.17 55.97 -14.15
C SER A 73 51.27 55.19 -14.87
N SER A 74 51.94 55.79 -15.87
CA SER A 74 53.07 55.21 -16.60
C SER A 74 54.37 55.14 -15.79
N LYS A 75 54.48 55.91 -14.70
CA LYS A 75 55.66 55.99 -13.83
C LYS A 75 55.51 55.13 -12.55
N VAL A 76 54.75 54.04 -12.66
CA VAL A 76 54.54 53.08 -11.58
C VAL A 76 55.04 51.73 -12.06
N PHE A 77 55.99 51.15 -11.35
CA PHE A 77 56.59 49.86 -11.70
C PHE A 77 56.44 48.84 -10.58
N ILE A 78 56.48 47.55 -10.93
CA ILE A 78 56.43 46.45 -9.97
C ILE A 78 57.78 46.36 -9.26
N ASP A 79 57.77 46.45 -7.93
CA ASP A 79 58.96 46.30 -7.11
C ASP A 79 59.25 44.80 -6.87
N LYS A 80 60.02 44.20 -7.78
CA LYS A 80 60.43 42.79 -7.69
C LYS A 80 61.35 42.51 -6.49
N ALA A 81 62.04 43.51 -5.95
CA ALA A 81 62.92 43.33 -4.80
C ALA A 81 62.08 43.24 -3.51
N ALA A 82 61.20 44.21 -3.29
CA ALA A 82 60.25 44.19 -2.17
C ALA A 82 59.34 42.94 -2.22
N LYS A 83 58.88 42.54 -3.42
CA LYS A 83 58.07 41.31 -3.58
C LYS A 83 58.82 40.08 -3.09
N ARG A 84 60.10 39.90 -3.46
CA ARG A 84 60.91 38.77 -3.01
C ARG A 84 61.18 38.82 -1.50
N ALA A 85 61.48 40.00 -0.96
CA ALA A 85 61.72 40.18 0.46
C ALA A 85 60.48 39.80 1.29
N VAL A 86 59.31 40.34 0.93
CA VAL A 86 58.03 40.06 1.61
C VAL A 86 57.68 38.57 1.54
N LEU A 87 57.83 37.95 0.37
CA LEU A 87 57.55 36.52 0.17
C LEU A 87 58.49 35.59 0.95
N SER A 88 59.67 36.08 1.37
CA SER A 88 60.64 35.34 2.17
C SER A 88 60.47 35.57 3.69
N LEU A 89 59.46 36.37 4.11
CA LEU A 89 59.17 36.55 5.53
C LEU A 89 58.56 35.29 6.11
N ALA A 90 59.03 34.89 7.29
CA ALA A 90 58.53 33.72 8.00
C ALA A 90 57.13 33.98 8.59
N VAL A 91 56.17 33.12 8.25
CA VAL A 91 54.79 33.17 8.71
C VAL A 91 54.40 31.88 9.42
N LYS A 92 53.38 31.96 10.27
CA LYS A 92 52.70 30.80 10.87
C LYS A 92 51.58 30.35 9.94
N CYS A 93 51.30 29.05 9.94
CA CYS A 93 50.11 28.50 9.27
C CYS A 93 48.84 29.22 9.73
N VAL A 94 47.88 29.48 8.83
CA VAL A 94 46.56 30.04 9.21
C VAL A 94 45.82 29.18 10.23
N ASN A 95 46.12 27.87 10.26
CA ASN A 95 45.60 26.93 11.25
C ASN A 95 46.44 26.84 12.53
N TRP A 96 47.33 27.80 12.82
CA TRP A 96 48.16 27.77 14.04
C TRP A 96 47.32 27.74 15.33
N LYS A 97 46.17 28.43 15.36
CA LYS A 97 45.21 28.37 16.48
C LYS A 97 44.64 26.96 16.70
N ARG A 98 44.67 26.11 15.67
CA ARG A 98 44.30 24.69 15.71
C ARG A 98 45.49 23.78 16.02
N LYS A 99 46.63 24.35 16.44
CA LYS A 99 47.89 23.67 16.76
C LYS A 99 48.65 23.12 15.54
N CYS A 100 48.54 23.80 14.40
CA CYS A 100 49.51 23.58 13.33
C CYS A 100 50.80 24.33 13.66
N ASP A 101 51.90 23.60 13.84
CA ASP A 101 53.19 24.17 14.22
C ASP A 101 54.05 24.57 13.01
N TRP A 102 53.50 24.48 11.79
CA TRP A 102 54.23 24.85 10.59
C TRP A 102 54.53 26.35 10.57
N THR A 103 55.80 26.65 10.35
CA THR A 103 56.33 27.98 10.05
C THR A 103 57.24 27.88 8.84
N GLY A 104 57.26 28.93 8.02
CA GLY A 104 58.07 28.97 6.81
C GLY A 104 57.83 30.24 6.03
N ASP A 105 58.52 30.39 4.90
CA ASP A 105 58.41 31.57 4.05
C ASP A 105 56.98 31.72 3.52
N LEU A 106 56.50 32.96 3.48
CA LEU A 106 55.15 33.32 3.01
C LEU A 106 54.84 32.72 1.63
N ILE A 107 55.83 32.59 0.74
CA ILE A 107 55.67 31.95 -0.58
C ILE A 107 55.20 30.49 -0.52
N TYR A 108 55.54 29.75 0.54
CA TYR A 108 55.18 28.34 0.70
C TYR A 108 53.91 28.13 1.53
N ALA A 109 53.31 29.19 2.06
CA ALA A 109 52.14 29.09 2.94
C ALA A 109 50.95 28.43 2.24
N GLU A 110 50.66 28.79 0.99
CA GLU A 110 49.57 28.18 0.21
C GLU A 110 49.83 26.71 -0.12
N ASP A 111 51.09 26.34 -0.41
CA ASP A 111 51.45 24.96 -0.71
C ASP A 111 51.32 24.07 0.53
N HIS A 112 51.75 24.57 1.69
CA HIS A 112 51.54 23.90 2.96
C HIS A 112 50.05 23.60 3.22
N LEU A 113 49.12 24.50 2.90
CA LEU A 113 47.68 24.26 3.17
C LEU A 113 47.11 23.06 2.42
N LYS A 114 47.68 22.69 1.27
CA LYS A 114 47.30 21.48 0.52
C LYS A 114 47.58 20.20 1.29
N THR A 115 48.58 20.20 2.17
CA THR A 115 49.02 19.02 2.95
C THR A 115 48.84 19.16 4.47
N CYS A 116 48.52 20.36 4.97
CA CYS A 116 48.34 20.67 6.38
C CYS A 116 47.37 19.72 7.11
N ALA A 117 47.83 19.03 8.14
CA ALA A 117 47.01 18.09 8.91
C ALA A 117 45.75 18.72 9.56
N PHE A 118 45.76 20.04 9.75
CA PHE A 118 44.73 20.81 10.46
C PHE A 118 43.81 21.60 9.54
N GLU A 119 44.05 21.56 8.23
CA GLU A 119 43.17 22.18 7.24
C GLU A 119 41.80 21.51 7.24
N GLU A 120 40.76 22.32 7.07
CA GLU A 120 39.39 21.83 6.94
C GLU A 120 39.14 21.29 5.54
N VAL A 121 38.67 20.05 5.49
CA VAL A 121 38.33 19.34 4.27
C VAL A 121 36.94 18.73 4.41
N HIS A 122 36.22 18.68 3.30
CA HIS A 122 34.94 17.98 3.24
C HIS A 122 35.15 16.46 3.22
N CYS A 123 34.20 15.73 3.79
CA CYS A 123 34.14 14.29 3.62
C CYS A 123 34.09 13.91 2.13
N THR A 124 34.78 12.82 1.75
CA THR A 124 34.82 12.34 0.36
C THR A 124 33.55 11.62 -0.08
N ASN A 125 32.64 11.30 0.86
CA ASN A 125 31.35 10.71 0.53
C ASN A 125 30.39 11.82 0.06
N PRO A 126 29.80 11.74 -1.15
CA PRO A 126 28.97 12.80 -1.72
C PRO A 126 27.78 13.23 -0.86
N GLU A 127 27.18 12.28 -0.14
CA GLU A 127 26.02 12.50 0.72
C GLU A 127 26.39 12.98 2.14
N CYS A 128 27.69 13.12 2.43
CA CYS A 128 28.21 13.52 3.74
C CYS A 128 28.68 14.98 3.71
N ASN A 129 27.87 15.88 4.29
CA ASN A 129 28.20 17.31 4.36
C ASN A 129 29.09 17.70 5.55
N GLU A 130 29.77 16.74 6.19
CA GLU A 130 30.64 17.00 7.35
C GLU A 130 31.95 17.66 6.91
N VAL A 131 32.38 18.67 7.66
CA VAL A 131 33.68 19.36 7.51
C VAL A 131 34.58 18.94 8.66
N LEU A 132 35.78 18.47 8.34
CA LEU A 132 36.69 17.83 9.28
C LEU A 132 38.11 18.32 9.07
N THR A 133 38.97 18.16 10.07
CA THR A 133 40.41 18.35 9.85
C THR A 133 40.98 17.19 9.02
N ARG A 134 41.91 17.47 8.11
CA ARG A 134 42.55 16.45 7.25
C ARG A 134 43.05 15.23 8.01
N ARG A 135 43.65 15.42 9.18
CA ARG A 135 44.12 14.31 10.06
C ARG A 135 43.00 13.40 10.58
N THR A 136 41.79 13.92 10.78
CA THR A 136 40.65 13.16 11.30
C THR A 136 39.80 12.51 10.21
N LEU A 137 40.02 12.89 8.95
CA LEU A 137 39.21 12.41 7.82
C LEU A 137 39.23 10.88 7.72
N GLN A 138 40.40 10.25 7.84
CA GLN A 138 40.50 8.79 7.71
C GLN A 138 39.73 8.05 8.81
N TYR A 139 39.85 8.50 10.06
CA TYR A 139 39.08 7.94 11.17
C TYR A 139 37.58 8.15 10.97
N HIS A 140 37.17 9.32 10.46
CA HIS A 140 35.78 9.55 10.12
C HIS A 140 35.30 8.56 9.06
N LEU A 141 36.00 8.40 7.94
CA LEU A 141 35.60 7.51 6.84
C LEU A 141 35.42 6.06 7.30
N VAL A 142 36.33 5.56 8.14
CA VAL A 142 36.32 4.16 8.58
C VAL A 142 35.33 3.92 9.73
N SER A 143 35.21 4.85 10.68
CA SER A 143 34.55 4.57 11.96
C SER A 143 33.32 5.43 12.28
N LYS A 144 33.19 6.63 11.70
CA LYS A 144 32.13 7.59 12.09
C LYS A 144 31.15 7.94 10.98
N CYS A 145 31.61 7.97 9.73
CA CYS A 145 30.81 8.38 8.58
C CYS A 145 29.58 7.47 8.46
N ARG A 146 28.38 8.07 8.41
CA ARG A 146 27.13 7.31 8.26
C ARG A 146 26.99 6.70 6.87
N TRP A 147 27.70 7.25 5.89
CA TRP A 147 27.68 6.82 4.50
C TRP A 147 28.79 5.84 4.15
N ARG A 148 29.65 5.49 5.12
CA ARG A 148 30.67 4.46 4.91
C ARG A 148 30.03 3.12 4.53
N ILE A 149 30.71 2.39 3.66
CA ILE A 149 30.29 1.07 3.24
C ILE A 149 30.73 0.06 4.32
N VAL A 150 29.81 -0.80 4.73
CA VAL A 150 30.04 -1.89 5.68
C VAL A 150 29.50 -3.21 5.09
N SER A 151 30.10 -4.33 5.50
CA SER A 151 29.64 -5.69 5.13
C SER A 151 28.71 -6.25 6.20
N CYS A 152 27.62 -6.90 5.79
CA CYS A 152 26.82 -7.72 6.69
C CYS A 152 27.64 -8.89 7.22
N HIS A 153 27.65 -9.13 8.54
CA HIS A 153 28.29 -10.31 9.12
C HIS A 153 27.57 -11.63 8.74
N PHE A 154 26.28 -11.58 8.43
CA PHE A 154 25.45 -12.77 8.19
C PHE A 154 25.37 -13.15 6.71
N CYS A 155 25.15 -12.18 5.81
CA CYS A 155 25.02 -12.44 4.37
C CYS A 155 26.17 -11.91 3.51
N SER A 156 27.15 -11.21 4.10
CA SER A 156 28.28 -10.58 3.40
C SER A 156 27.92 -9.49 2.36
N GLU A 157 26.65 -9.09 2.24
CA GLU A 157 26.28 -7.96 1.37
C GLU A 157 26.86 -6.63 1.88
N MET A 158 27.27 -5.77 0.95
CA MET A 158 27.82 -4.44 1.24
C MET A 158 26.71 -3.38 1.17
N TYR A 159 26.64 -2.50 2.15
CA TYR A 159 25.64 -1.42 2.21
C TYR A 159 26.16 -0.22 3.02
N THR A 160 25.47 0.93 2.98
CA THR A 160 25.88 2.11 3.76
C THR A 160 25.53 1.93 5.24
N TYR A 161 26.38 2.39 6.16
CA TYR A 161 26.11 2.23 7.60
C TYR A 161 24.75 2.81 8.05
N LYS A 162 24.28 3.89 7.39
CA LYS A 162 22.94 4.47 7.57
C LYS A 162 21.83 3.44 7.39
N ASP A 163 21.99 2.54 6.43
CA ASP A 163 21.02 1.50 6.05
C ASP A 163 21.20 0.19 6.84
N SER A 164 22.11 0.15 7.82
CA SER A 164 22.35 -1.07 8.61
C SER A 164 21.09 -1.56 9.31
N LYS A 165 20.27 -0.66 9.85
CA LYS A 165 19.04 -1.06 10.55
C LYS A 165 17.97 -1.57 9.58
N SER A 166 17.86 -0.99 8.39
CA SER A 166 16.91 -1.45 7.36
C SER A 166 17.35 -2.79 6.79
N HIS A 167 18.64 -2.96 6.48
CA HIS A 167 19.20 -4.24 6.05
C HIS A 167 18.92 -5.35 7.07
N MET A 168 19.19 -5.14 8.36
CA MET A 168 18.96 -6.17 9.40
C MET A 168 17.50 -6.67 9.48
N ARG A 169 16.51 -5.84 9.09
CA ARG A 169 15.10 -6.26 9.05
C ARG A 169 14.78 -7.20 7.89
N VAL A 170 15.56 -7.15 6.81
CA VAL A 170 15.35 -7.93 5.58
C VAL A 170 16.49 -8.89 5.25
N CYS A 171 17.55 -8.92 6.06
CA CYS A 171 18.70 -9.78 5.87
C CYS A 171 18.26 -11.24 5.83
N ARG A 172 18.61 -11.93 4.74
CA ARG A 172 18.17 -13.31 4.47
C ARG A 172 18.81 -14.35 5.39
N ARG A 173 20.04 -14.08 5.85
CA ARG A 173 20.82 -15.00 6.68
C ARG A 173 20.87 -14.60 8.15
N ILE A 174 20.10 -13.59 8.57
CA ILE A 174 20.03 -13.24 9.99
C ILE A 174 19.45 -14.43 10.75
N PRO A 175 20.09 -14.88 11.85
CA PRO A 175 19.57 -15.96 12.67
C PRO A 175 18.33 -15.50 13.42
N LEU A 176 17.27 -16.31 13.35
CA LEU A 176 16.00 -16.08 14.02
C LEU A 176 15.68 -17.24 14.96
N GLU A 177 15.02 -16.90 16.07
CA GLU A 177 14.36 -17.88 16.93
C GLU A 177 13.01 -18.26 16.35
N CYS A 178 12.65 -19.55 16.48
CA CYS A 178 11.36 -20.04 16.04
C CYS A 178 10.22 -19.30 16.75
N VAL A 179 9.27 -18.75 15.99
CA VAL A 179 8.07 -18.06 16.54
C VAL A 179 7.20 -18.97 17.41
N ASN A 180 7.24 -20.28 17.15
CA ASN A 180 6.52 -21.29 17.95
C ASN A 180 7.32 -21.76 19.18
N LYS A 181 8.50 -21.18 19.44
CA LYS A 181 9.38 -21.47 20.58
C LYS A 181 9.70 -22.96 20.73
N CYS A 182 9.99 -23.65 19.62
CA CYS A 182 10.40 -25.06 19.63
C CYS A 182 11.83 -25.30 20.13
N GLY A 183 12.56 -24.26 20.52
CA GLY A 183 13.94 -24.32 21.00
C GLY A 183 15.01 -23.99 19.95
N ALA A 184 14.65 -23.97 18.65
CA ALA A 184 15.56 -23.57 17.57
C ALA A 184 15.79 -22.05 17.57
N LYS A 185 17.07 -21.62 17.62
CA LYS A 185 17.49 -20.22 17.78
C LYS A 185 18.35 -19.65 16.64
N ASP A 186 18.86 -20.51 15.77
CA ASP A 186 19.79 -20.16 14.69
C ASP A 186 19.21 -20.45 13.31
N ILE A 187 17.91 -20.17 13.11
CA ILE A 187 17.26 -20.42 11.82
C ILE A 187 17.52 -19.22 10.90
N PRO A 188 18.21 -19.37 9.76
CA PRO A 188 18.33 -18.30 8.78
C PRO A 188 16.94 -17.84 8.33
N ARG A 189 16.71 -16.53 8.21
CA ARG A 189 15.41 -15.98 7.79
C ARG A 189 14.86 -16.65 6.53
N GLU A 190 15.70 -16.92 5.53
CA GLU A 190 15.30 -17.58 4.29
C GLU A 190 14.82 -19.03 4.47
N GLU A 191 15.27 -19.71 5.53
CA GLU A 191 14.89 -21.08 5.88
C GLU A 191 13.71 -21.15 6.85
N LEU A 192 13.28 -20.01 7.41
CA LEU A 192 12.21 -19.97 8.43
C LEU A 192 10.91 -20.60 7.94
N THR A 193 10.52 -20.36 6.68
CA THR A 193 9.30 -20.94 6.12
C THR A 193 9.37 -22.46 6.07
N ILE A 194 10.52 -23.02 5.70
CA ILE A 194 10.76 -24.47 5.65
C ILE A 194 10.71 -25.02 7.08
N HIS A 195 11.41 -24.39 8.01
CA HIS A 195 11.35 -24.77 9.43
C HIS A 195 9.92 -24.77 9.97
N LEU A 196 9.11 -23.75 9.70
CA LEU A 196 7.73 -23.67 10.20
C LEU A 196 6.82 -24.76 9.61
N ALA A 197 7.09 -25.22 8.39
CA ALA A 197 6.38 -26.35 7.81
C ALA A 197 6.70 -27.67 8.52
N GLU A 198 7.90 -27.81 9.10
CA GLU A 198 8.36 -29.02 9.80
C GLU A 198 8.30 -28.91 11.32
N CYS A 199 8.04 -27.71 11.85
CA CYS A 199 8.13 -27.41 13.27
C CYS A 199 7.13 -28.24 14.09
N PRO A 200 7.59 -29.00 15.11
CA PRO A 200 6.71 -29.86 15.91
C PRO A 200 5.69 -29.08 16.77
N LEU A 201 5.95 -27.79 17.01
CA LEU A 201 5.06 -26.90 17.75
C LEU A 201 4.18 -26.04 16.84
N ALA A 202 4.28 -26.16 15.51
CA ALA A 202 3.41 -25.43 14.60
C ALA A 202 1.96 -25.93 14.73
N VAL A 203 1.04 -24.97 14.83
CA VAL A 203 -0.40 -25.24 14.85
C VAL A 203 -0.93 -25.09 13.43
N HIS A 204 -1.48 -26.18 12.90
CA HIS A 204 -2.07 -26.24 11.57
C HIS A 204 -3.59 -26.33 11.66
N SER A 205 -4.27 -25.66 10.72
CA SER A 205 -5.71 -25.82 10.54
C SER A 205 -6.00 -27.15 9.83
N CYS A 206 -7.16 -27.74 10.13
CA CYS A 206 -7.67 -28.88 9.38
C CYS A 206 -7.83 -28.53 7.89
N SER A 207 -7.48 -29.47 7.00
CA SER A 207 -7.64 -29.32 5.54
C SER A 207 -9.09 -29.13 5.10
N TYR A 208 -10.05 -29.49 5.96
CA TYR A 208 -11.49 -29.33 5.75
C TYR A 208 -12.01 -27.98 6.30
N LEU A 209 -11.14 -27.01 6.58
CA LEU A 209 -11.55 -25.66 7.03
C LEU A 209 -12.53 -25.00 6.06
N ASP A 210 -12.26 -25.09 4.76
CA ASP A 210 -13.09 -24.44 3.73
C ASP A 210 -14.49 -25.04 3.60
N ILE A 211 -14.70 -26.28 4.10
CA ILE A 211 -16.01 -26.92 4.17
C ILE A 211 -16.66 -26.80 5.55
N GLY A 212 -16.02 -26.11 6.50
CA GLY A 212 -16.59 -25.74 7.80
C GLY A 212 -15.94 -26.39 9.04
N CYS A 213 -14.85 -27.15 8.90
CA CYS A 213 -14.15 -27.71 10.06
C CYS A 213 -13.33 -26.62 10.78
N THR A 214 -13.58 -26.38 12.06
CA THR A 214 -12.89 -25.31 12.83
C THR A 214 -11.64 -25.78 13.57
N PHE A 215 -11.27 -27.05 13.45
CA PHE A 215 -10.17 -27.63 14.20
C PHE A 215 -8.81 -27.05 13.80
N LYS A 216 -7.99 -26.73 14.80
CA LYS A 216 -6.59 -26.34 14.66
C LYS A 216 -5.77 -27.04 15.74
N GLY A 217 -4.63 -27.60 15.39
CA GLY A 217 -3.79 -28.35 16.35
C GLY A 217 -2.37 -28.54 15.86
N LYS A 218 -1.50 -29.08 16.74
CA LYS A 218 -0.16 -29.57 16.36
C LYS A 218 -0.28 -30.79 15.44
N ARG A 219 0.79 -31.16 14.73
CA ARG A 219 0.81 -32.30 13.80
C ARG A 219 0.23 -33.58 14.42
N ASP A 220 0.70 -34.00 15.59
CA ASP A 220 0.24 -35.22 16.27
C ASP A 220 -1.27 -35.18 16.57
N THR A 221 -1.76 -34.04 17.08
CA THR A 221 -3.19 -33.86 17.38
C THR A 221 -4.05 -33.75 16.11
N LEU A 222 -3.46 -33.27 15.00
CA LEU A 222 -4.14 -33.15 13.72
C LEU A 222 -4.28 -34.51 13.04
N GLU A 223 -3.26 -35.35 13.12
CA GLU A 223 -3.33 -36.75 12.66
C GLU A 223 -4.39 -37.54 13.42
N GLU A 224 -4.49 -37.36 14.73
CA GLU A 224 -5.55 -37.99 15.52
C GLU A 224 -6.93 -37.43 15.14
N HIS A 225 -7.07 -36.11 15.00
CA HIS A 225 -8.30 -35.48 14.53
C HIS A 225 -8.76 -36.04 13.17
N PHE A 226 -7.86 -36.25 12.20
CA PHE A 226 -8.22 -36.82 10.91
C PHE A 226 -8.79 -38.23 11.03
N LYS A 227 -8.32 -39.04 11.99
CA LYS A 227 -8.85 -40.39 12.24
C LYS A 227 -10.22 -40.33 12.89
N THR A 228 -10.43 -39.45 13.86
CA THR A 228 -11.66 -39.41 14.65
C THR A 228 -12.79 -38.60 14.01
N ALA A 229 -12.47 -37.62 13.15
CA ALA A 229 -13.45 -36.66 12.62
C ALA A 229 -13.96 -36.99 11.20
N VAL A 230 -13.68 -38.18 10.66
CA VAL A 230 -14.08 -38.60 9.30
C VAL A 230 -15.59 -38.46 9.08
N SER A 231 -16.41 -38.90 10.04
CA SER A 231 -17.88 -38.83 9.95
C SER A 231 -18.38 -37.38 9.93
N THR A 232 -17.76 -36.51 10.72
CA THR A 232 -18.06 -35.07 10.75
C THR A 232 -17.67 -34.42 9.43
N HIS A 233 -16.47 -34.70 8.91
CA HIS A 233 -16.02 -34.17 7.62
C HIS A 233 -16.90 -34.62 6.46
N LEU A 234 -17.32 -35.89 6.44
CA LEU A 234 -18.25 -36.40 5.43
C LEU A 234 -19.62 -35.70 5.52
N SER A 235 -20.13 -35.46 6.72
CA SER A 235 -21.39 -34.75 6.92
C SER A 235 -21.32 -33.31 6.41
N LEU A 236 -20.22 -32.60 6.66
CA LEU A 236 -19.96 -31.26 6.12
C LEU A 236 -19.90 -31.26 4.58
N ALA A 237 -19.22 -32.24 3.99
CA ALA A 237 -19.14 -32.38 2.53
C ALA A 237 -20.52 -32.64 1.91
N MET A 238 -21.33 -33.53 2.50
CA MET A 238 -22.70 -33.80 2.05
C MET A 238 -23.60 -32.56 2.14
N GLN A 239 -23.46 -31.76 3.20
CA GLN A 239 -24.18 -30.50 3.33
C GLN A 239 -23.83 -29.53 2.19
N LYS A 240 -22.54 -29.38 1.89
CA LYS A 240 -22.07 -28.50 0.80
C LYS A 240 -22.54 -28.95 -0.58
N ILE A 241 -22.60 -30.27 -0.83
CA ILE A 241 -23.15 -30.82 -2.07
C ILE A 241 -24.63 -30.46 -2.22
N ARG A 242 -25.45 -30.67 -1.16
CA ARG A 242 -26.88 -30.31 -1.19
C ARG A 242 -27.10 -28.81 -1.38
N GLU A 243 -26.29 -27.97 -0.72
CA GLU A 243 -26.31 -26.52 -0.90
C GLU A 243 -26.02 -26.15 -2.37
N ASN A 244 -25.02 -26.80 -2.99
CA ASN A 244 -24.66 -26.54 -4.38
C ASN A 244 -25.73 -27.01 -5.37
N GLU A 245 -26.32 -28.19 -5.17
CA GLU A 245 -27.44 -28.69 -6.00
C GLU A 245 -28.62 -27.70 -6.00
N THR A 246 -28.92 -27.07 -4.85
CA THR A 246 -29.97 -26.04 -4.79
C THR A 246 -29.62 -24.73 -5.49
N ARG A 247 -28.33 -24.44 -5.75
CA ARG A 247 -27.90 -23.26 -6.52
C ARG A 247 -27.99 -23.50 -8.03
N SER A 248 -27.95 -24.76 -8.47
CA SER A 248 -27.99 -25.14 -9.89
C SER A 248 -29.39 -25.10 -10.53
N THR A 249 -30.47 -24.84 -9.79
CA THR A 249 -31.85 -25.03 -10.30
C THR A 249 -32.44 -23.86 -11.09
N CYS A 250 -31.82 -22.66 -11.14
CA CYS A 250 -32.33 -21.56 -11.96
C CYS A 250 -31.31 -20.42 -12.19
N THR A 251 -30.74 -20.31 -13.39
CA THR A 251 -29.80 -19.22 -13.75
C THR A 251 -30.43 -18.13 -14.61
N ASN A 252 -31.65 -18.34 -15.13
CA ASN A 252 -32.32 -17.46 -16.10
C ASN A 252 -33.75 -17.04 -15.69
N GLY A 253 -34.14 -17.24 -14.42
CA GLY A 253 -35.47 -16.86 -13.93
C GLY A 253 -36.60 -17.84 -14.28
N VAL A 254 -36.31 -18.99 -14.88
CA VAL A 254 -37.28 -20.04 -15.18
C VAL A 254 -37.11 -21.23 -14.24
N PHE A 255 -38.12 -21.49 -13.41
CA PHE A 255 -38.17 -22.63 -12.49
C PHE A 255 -39.31 -23.58 -12.86
N VAL A 256 -39.06 -24.88 -12.81
CA VAL A 256 -40.08 -25.93 -13.02
C VAL A 256 -40.12 -26.85 -11.80
N TRP A 257 -41.28 -26.94 -11.17
CA TRP A 257 -41.55 -27.79 -10.04
C TRP A 257 -42.33 -29.03 -10.49
N LYS A 258 -41.68 -30.20 -10.38
CA LYS A 258 -42.32 -31.51 -10.53
C LYS A 258 -42.90 -31.94 -9.18
N ILE A 259 -44.21 -32.19 -9.14
CA ILE A 259 -44.91 -32.74 -7.98
C ILE A 259 -45.31 -34.16 -8.35
N SER A 260 -44.66 -35.16 -7.78
CA SER A 260 -44.96 -36.58 -7.98
C SER A 260 -45.84 -37.12 -6.85
N ASN A 261 -46.50 -38.26 -7.07
CA ASN A 261 -47.45 -38.86 -6.13
C ASN A 261 -48.63 -37.93 -5.82
N TYR A 262 -49.16 -37.24 -6.85
CA TYR A 262 -50.17 -36.21 -6.69
C TYR A 262 -51.40 -36.73 -5.96
N ARG A 263 -51.95 -37.89 -6.35
CA ARG A 263 -53.16 -38.47 -5.74
C ARG A 263 -52.99 -38.70 -4.24
N GLN A 264 -51.90 -39.35 -3.84
CA GLN A 264 -51.60 -39.58 -2.43
C GLN A 264 -51.50 -38.26 -1.65
N GLN A 265 -50.78 -37.28 -2.19
CA GLN A 265 -50.63 -35.98 -1.52
C GLN A 265 -51.95 -35.22 -1.43
N TYR A 266 -52.81 -35.31 -2.46
CA TYR A 266 -54.14 -34.71 -2.48
C TYR A 266 -55.06 -35.35 -1.44
N GLU A 267 -55.15 -36.68 -1.40
CA GLU A 267 -55.97 -37.44 -0.44
C GLU A 267 -55.56 -37.14 1.00
N LEU A 268 -54.26 -37.12 1.30
CA LEU A 268 -53.74 -36.73 2.62
C LEU A 268 -54.14 -35.29 2.98
N ALA A 269 -54.08 -34.38 2.01
CA ALA A 269 -54.42 -32.98 2.21
C ALA A 269 -55.92 -32.74 2.43
N VAL A 270 -56.79 -33.58 1.86
CA VAL A 270 -58.24 -33.58 2.10
C VAL A 270 -58.61 -34.21 3.44
N ALA A 271 -57.94 -35.31 3.82
CA ALA A 271 -58.20 -36.02 5.07
C ALA A 271 -57.68 -35.28 6.32
N SER A 272 -56.72 -34.38 6.15
CA SER A 272 -56.11 -33.64 7.24
C SER A 272 -57.02 -32.53 7.79
N PRO A 273 -57.15 -32.40 9.13
CA PRO A 273 -57.85 -31.27 9.74
C PRO A 273 -57.08 -29.94 9.57
N GLU A 274 -55.77 -30.01 9.33
CA GLU A 274 -54.93 -28.86 9.02
C GLU A 274 -54.81 -28.65 7.51
N ASP A 275 -54.73 -27.39 7.06
CA ASP A 275 -54.41 -27.08 5.66
C ASP A 275 -52.95 -27.49 5.35
N LEU A 276 -52.77 -28.69 4.80
CA LEU A 276 -51.45 -29.20 4.41
C LEU A 276 -50.94 -28.49 3.15
N ALA A 277 -49.77 -27.86 3.28
CA ALA A 277 -49.07 -27.21 2.18
C ALA A 277 -47.85 -28.02 1.76
N ILE A 278 -47.59 -28.05 0.46
CA ILE A 278 -46.34 -28.57 -0.11
C ILE A 278 -45.47 -27.42 -0.58
N PHE A 279 -44.14 -27.63 -0.55
CA PHE A 279 -43.16 -26.61 -0.89
C PHE A 279 -42.21 -27.10 -1.96
N SER A 280 -41.88 -26.23 -2.91
CA SER A 280 -40.83 -26.52 -3.88
C SER A 280 -39.45 -26.41 -3.23
N PRO A 281 -38.42 -27.03 -3.83
CA PRO A 281 -37.04 -26.61 -3.60
C PRO A 281 -36.89 -25.09 -3.82
N PRO A 282 -35.99 -24.41 -3.08
CA PRO A 282 -35.64 -23.04 -3.39
C PRO A 282 -35.07 -22.91 -4.80
N PHE A 283 -35.33 -21.77 -5.43
CA PHE A 283 -34.78 -21.40 -6.73
C PHE A 283 -34.44 -19.90 -6.73
N TYR A 284 -33.65 -19.47 -7.71
CA TYR A 284 -33.21 -18.10 -7.82
C TYR A 284 -33.80 -17.42 -9.05
N SER A 285 -34.02 -16.09 -8.99
CA SER A 285 -34.45 -15.33 -10.17
C SER A 285 -33.35 -15.20 -11.24
N SER A 286 -32.08 -15.33 -10.86
CA SER A 286 -30.89 -15.31 -11.72
C SER A 286 -29.69 -15.86 -10.95
N GLN A 287 -28.53 -16.05 -11.59
CA GLN A 287 -27.31 -16.57 -10.95
C GLN A 287 -26.93 -15.88 -9.63
N TYR A 288 -27.20 -14.58 -9.51
CA TYR A 288 -26.95 -13.77 -8.30
C TYR A 288 -28.23 -13.06 -7.82
N GLY A 289 -29.39 -13.67 -8.08
CA GLY A 289 -30.71 -13.06 -7.91
C GLY A 289 -31.41 -13.33 -6.58
N TYR A 290 -32.71 -13.02 -6.54
CA TYR A 290 -33.56 -13.26 -5.37
C TYR A 290 -33.77 -14.74 -5.15
N LYS A 291 -33.64 -15.21 -3.91
CA LYS A 291 -33.97 -16.59 -3.52
C LYS A 291 -35.47 -16.71 -3.23
N MET A 292 -36.12 -17.70 -3.81
CA MET A 292 -37.57 -17.87 -3.74
C MET A 292 -37.95 -19.35 -3.62
N ARG A 293 -39.18 -19.64 -3.18
CA ARG A 293 -39.79 -20.98 -3.26
C ARG A 293 -41.29 -20.90 -3.50
N LEU A 294 -41.86 -21.93 -4.11
CA LEU A 294 -43.31 -22.07 -4.27
C LEU A 294 -43.91 -22.81 -3.07
N LYS A 295 -45.15 -22.46 -2.76
CA LYS A 295 -46.01 -23.13 -1.78
C LYS A 295 -47.36 -23.40 -2.43
N ALA A 296 -47.80 -24.65 -2.42
CA ALA A 296 -49.09 -25.04 -2.99
C ALA A 296 -49.96 -25.77 -1.97
N TYR A 297 -51.28 -25.60 -2.09
CA TYR A 297 -52.30 -26.36 -1.40
C TYR A 297 -53.10 -27.11 -2.46
N LEU A 298 -52.89 -28.42 -2.55
CA LEU A 298 -53.47 -29.24 -3.62
C LEU A 298 -54.99 -29.27 -3.54
N GLN A 299 -55.52 -29.35 -2.33
CA GLN A 299 -56.94 -29.27 -1.97
C GLN A 299 -57.48 -27.84 -1.91
N GLY A 300 -56.64 -26.82 -2.12
CA GLY A 300 -57.03 -25.42 -2.05
C GLY A 300 -57.09 -24.82 -0.66
N ARG A 301 -57.09 -23.50 -0.60
CA ARG A 301 -57.09 -22.70 0.63
C ARG A 301 -58.00 -21.47 0.51
N ASP A 302 -58.41 -20.93 1.65
CA ASP A 302 -59.26 -19.75 1.76
C ASP A 302 -60.53 -19.90 0.90
N ARG A 303 -60.76 -18.99 -0.05
CA ARG A 303 -61.91 -19.00 -0.96
C ARG A 303 -61.88 -20.14 -1.99
N GLY A 304 -60.73 -20.78 -2.20
CA GLY A 304 -60.54 -21.90 -3.13
C GLY A 304 -60.52 -23.28 -2.47
N LYS A 305 -60.78 -23.36 -1.16
CA LYS A 305 -60.76 -24.63 -0.41
C LYS A 305 -61.71 -25.65 -1.04
N LEU A 306 -61.21 -26.87 -1.22
CA LEU A 306 -61.83 -28.03 -1.85
C LEU A 306 -62.31 -27.86 -3.30
N THR A 307 -62.01 -26.74 -3.94
CA THR A 307 -62.51 -26.44 -5.29
C THR A 307 -61.43 -26.04 -6.28
N HIS A 308 -60.27 -25.59 -5.78
CA HIS A 308 -59.17 -25.09 -6.58
C HIS A 308 -57.83 -25.60 -6.05
N LEU A 309 -56.84 -25.71 -6.92
CA LEU A 309 -55.44 -25.66 -6.54
C LEU A 309 -55.09 -24.23 -6.14
N SER A 310 -54.47 -24.03 -4.97
CA SER A 310 -53.94 -22.73 -4.56
C SER A 310 -52.42 -22.69 -4.69
N LEU A 311 -51.87 -21.58 -5.19
CA LEU A 311 -50.42 -21.44 -5.43
C LEU A 311 -49.92 -20.09 -4.93
N TYR A 312 -48.80 -20.11 -4.20
CA TYR A 312 -48.15 -18.96 -3.60
C TYR A 312 -46.63 -18.99 -3.87
N ILE A 313 -46.02 -17.81 -3.95
CA ILE A 313 -44.58 -17.59 -3.97
C ILE A 313 -44.13 -17.00 -2.63
N ILE A 314 -42.96 -17.44 -2.17
CA ILE A 314 -42.32 -16.98 -0.94
C ILE A 314 -40.92 -16.47 -1.30
N ILE A 315 -40.60 -15.23 -0.90
CA ILE A 315 -39.23 -14.71 -0.94
C ILE A 315 -38.49 -15.20 0.29
N MET A 316 -37.29 -15.74 0.07
CA MET A 316 -36.41 -16.28 1.10
C MET A 316 -35.18 -15.38 1.25
N LYS A 317 -34.57 -15.40 2.44
CA LYS A 317 -33.28 -14.73 2.67
C LYS A 317 -32.20 -15.33 1.76
N GLY A 318 -31.66 -14.50 0.89
CA GLY A 318 -30.62 -14.83 -0.09
C GLY A 318 -29.23 -14.38 0.35
N GLU A 319 -28.21 -14.99 -0.26
CA GLU A 319 -26.80 -14.60 -0.03
C GLU A 319 -26.48 -13.21 -0.60
N TYR A 320 -27.20 -12.81 -1.66
CA TYR A 320 -26.96 -11.57 -2.40
C TYR A 320 -27.95 -10.46 -2.03
N ASP A 321 -28.76 -10.62 -0.97
CA ASP A 321 -29.81 -9.66 -0.59
C ASP A 321 -29.28 -8.24 -0.37
N ALA A 322 -28.00 -8.08 -0.02
CA ALA A 322 -27.36 -6.77 0.15
C ALA A 322 -27.10 -6.03 -1.18
N LEU A 323 -27.06 -6.75 -2.30
CA LEU A 323 -26.77 -6.24 -3.64
C LEU A 323 -28.02 -6.07 -4.50
N LEU A 324 -29.16 -6.59 -4.04
CA LEU A 324 -30.42 -6.60 -4.78
C LEU A 324 -31.30 -5.40 -4.42
N ASP A 325 -32.12 -4.99 -5.39
CA ASP A 325 -33.10 -3.93 -5.19
C ASP A 325 -34.25 -4.37 -4.28
N TRP A 326 -34.64 -3.52 -3.32
CA TRP A 326 -35.78 -3.79 -2.46
C TRP A 326 -36.78 -2.62 -2.46
N PRO A 327 -38.09 -2.87 -2.34
CA PRO A 327 -38.74 -4.20 -2.36
C PRO A 327 -38.65 -4.87 -3.74
N PHE A 328 -38.90 -6.18 -3.79
CA PHE A 328 -38.93 -6.96 -5.04
C PHE A 328 -40.01 -6.44 -6.00
N LYS A 329 -39.65 -6.20 -7.27
CA LYS A 329 -40.51 -5.54 -8.29
C LYS A 329 -40.77 -6.37 -9.56
N GLN A 330 -40.08 -7.50 -9.73
CA GLN A 330 -40.13 -8.26 -10.97
C GLN A 330 -41.48 -8.97 -11.12
N LYS A 331 -42.03 -9.01 -12.33
CA LYS A 331 -43.28 -9.75 -12.59
C LYS A 331 -43.00 -11.23 -12.55
N ILE A 332 -43.93 -11.98 -11.98
CA ILE A 332 -43.85 -13.43 -11.89
C ILE A 332 -45.04 -14.01 -12.64
N THR A 333 -44.78 -14.92 -13.56
CA THR A 333 -45.83 -15.65 -14.28
C THR A 333 -45.78 -17.12 -13.89
N PHE A 334 -46.87 -17.61 -13.34
CA PHE A 334 -47.07 -19.03 -13.01
C PHE A 334 -47.80 -19.72 -14.14
N TYR A 335 -47.36 -20.92 -14.46
CA TYR A 335 -47.99 -21.82 -15.42
C TYR A 335 -48.27 -23.13 -14.73
N LEU A 336 -49.52 -23.59 -14.82
CA LEU A 336 -49.82 -24.99 -14.68
C LEU A 336 -49.64 -25.64 -16.06
N ILE A 337 -48.70 -26.58 -16.14
CA ILE A 337 -48.29 -27.19 -17.40
C ILE A 337 -49.29 -28.30 -17.78
N ASP A 338 -50.00 -28.05 -18.85
CA ASP A 338 -50.67 -29.08 -19.65
C ASP A 338 -49.62 -29.98 -20.31
N GLN A 339 -49.73 -31.29 -20.08
CA GLN A 339 -48.81 -32.33 -20.55
C GLN A 339 -49.28 -33.00 -21.86
N GLY A 340 -50.42 -32.55 -22.41
CA GLY A 340 -50.94 -32.95 -23.71
C GLY A 340 -50.26 -32.27 -24.89
N GLU A 341 -50.56 -32.71 -26.11
CA GLU A 341 -49.94 -32.19 -27.34
C GLU A 341 -50.30 -30.71 -27.60
N GLN A 342 -51.50 -30.29 -27.19
CA GLN A 342 -52.02 -28.94 -27.42
C GLN A 342 -51.42 -27.89 -26.48
N LYS A 343 -50.77 -28.31 -25.37
CA LYS A 343 -50.08 -27.45 -24.39
C LYS A 343 -50.93 -26.25 -23.92
N ASN A 344 -52.20 -26.49 -23.58
CA ASN A 344 -53.12 -25.44 -23.11
C ASN A 344 -52.86 -25.07 -21.64
N HIS A 345 -51.65 -24.56 -21.36
CA HIS A 345 -51.20 -24.20 -20.02
C HIS A 345 -52.11 -23.16 -19.37
N ARG A 346 -52.41 -23.33 -18.07
CA ARG A 346 -53.14 -22.30 -17.31
C ARG A 346 -52.15 -21.32 -16.72
N THR A 347 -52.37 -20.03 -16.96
CA THR A 347 -51.41 -18.98 -16.62
C THR A 347 -51.99 -18.01 -15.60
N HIS A 348 -51.19 -17.62 -14.60
CA HIS A 348 -51.53 -16.54 -13.68
C HIS A 348 -50.33 -15.63 -13.50
N GLN A 349 -50.53 -14.32 -13.70
CA GLN A 349 -49.47 -13.33 -13.54
C GLN A 349 -49.64 -12.55 -12.23
N LEU A 350 -48.56 -12.51 -11.46
CA LEU A 350 -48.42 -11.72 -10.26
C LEU A 350 -47.49 -10.53 -10.54
N SER A 351 -48.01 -9.31 -10.36
CA SER A 351 -47.23 -8.07 -10.49
C SER A 351 -47.07 -7.41 -9.12
N PRO A 352 -45.85 -7.36 -8.55
CA PRO A 352 -45.59 -6.76 -7.23
C PRO A 352 -45.86 -5.24 -7.12
N ASN A 353 -46.18 -4.56 -8.23
CA ASN A 353 -46.47 -3.12 -8.25
C ASN A 353 -47.97 -2.78 -8.21
N ARG A 354 -48.88 -3.77 -8.23
CA ARG A 354 -50.33 -3.54 -8.13
C ARG A 354 -50.78 -3.54 -6.68
N SER A 355 -51.73 -2.67 -6.34
CA SER A 355 -52.29 -2.38 -5.01
C SER A 355 -52.87 -3.60 -4.25
N LEU A 356 -52.00 -4.52 -3.83
CA LEU A 356 -52.35 -5.63 -2.95
C LEU A 356 -52.19 -5.19 -1.49
N PRO A 357 -53.13 -5.52 -0.60
CA PRO A 357 -52.96 -5.25 0.83
C PRO A 357 -51.70 -5.96 1.36
N ASN A 358 -50.94 -5.30 2.22
CA ASN A 358 -49.70 -5.81 2.84
C ASN A 358 -48.49 -6.08 1.92
N ILE A 359 -48.46 -5.46 0.72
CA ILE A 359 -47.38 -5.61 -0.27
C ILE A 359 -45.97 -5.32 0.28
N LYS A 360 -45.88 -4.38 1.23
CA LYS A 360 -44.62 -4.00 1.88
C LYS A 360 -44.01 -5.14 2.69
N VAL A 361 -44.80 -6.02 3.31
CA VAL A 361 -44.26 -7.10 4.16
C VAL A 361 -43.77 -8.26 3.29
N VAL A 362 -44.55 -8.66 2.28
CA VAL A 362 -44.25 -9.84 1.46
C VAL A 362 -43.04 -9.63 0.53
N PHE A 363 -42.92 -8.45 -0.07
CA PHE A 363 -41.86 -8.15 -1.04
C PHE A 363 -40.68 -7.37 -0.45
N SER A 364 -40.68 -7.08 0.85
CA SER A 364 -39.52 -6.46 1.53
C SER A 364 -38.32 -7.40 1.59
N ARG A 365 -37.16 -6.81 1.86
CA ARG A 365 -35.93 -7.56 2.14
C ARG A 365 -36.15 -8.50 3.34
N PRO A 366 -35.92 -9.82 3.18
CA PRO A 366 -36.08 -10.76 4.29
C PRO A 366 -35.14 -10.46 5.46
N THR A 367 -35.72 -10.31 6.65
CA THR A 367 -34.96 -10.26 7.92
C THR A 367 -34.81 -11.65 8.53
N MET A 368 -35.85 -12.47 8.40
CA MET A 368 -35.92 -13.87 8.81
C MET A 368 -35.62 -14.83 7.65
N ARG A 369 -35.71 -16.15 7.87
CA ARG A 369 -35.47 -17.18 6.84
C ARG A 369 -36.32 -16.97 5.58
N GLU A 370 -37.57 -16.54 5.75
CA GLU A 370 -38.52 -16.31 4.67
C GLU A 370 -39.60 -15.29 5.04
N ASN A 371 -40.16 -14.66 4.01
CA ASN A 371 -41.29 -13.73 4.13
C ASN A 371 -42.63 -14.49 4.15
N LEU A 372 -43.72 -13.76 4.41
CA LEU A 372 -45.07 -14.27 4.21
C LEU A 372 -45.31 -14.55 2.72
N GLY A 373 -45.91 -15.69 2.38
CA GLY A 373 -46.21 -16.05 0.99
C GLY A 373 -47.37 -15.25 0.39
N ILE A 374 -47.29 -14.94 -0.91
CA ILE A 374 -48.35 -14.28 -1.68
C ILE A 374 -48.68 -15.10 -2.92
N GLY A 375 -49.95 -15.14 -3.29
CA GLY A 375 -50.41 -16.07 -4.31
C GLY A 375 -51.87 -15.90 -4.68
N ASN A 376 -52.38 -16.88 -5.40
CA ASN A 376 -53.78 -16.96 -5.78
C ASN A 376 -54.44 -18.18 -5.10
N PRO A 377 -55.35 -17.96 -4.13
CA PRO A 377 -56.13 -19.04 -3.52
C PRO A 377 -56.98 -19.82 -4.53
N CYS A 378 -57.42 -19.18 -5.62
CA CYS A 378 -58.20 -19.79 -6.70
C CYS A 378 -57.36 -19.87 -7.98
N PHE A 379 -56.19 -20.52 -7.93
CA PHE A 379 -55.27 -20.55 -9.07
C PHE A 379 -55.82 -21.35 -10.26
N VAL A 380 -56.23 -22.61 -10.04
CA VAL A 380 -56.86 -23.45 -11.08
C VAL A 380 -57.99 -24.28 -10.45
N PRO A 381 -59.22 -24.27 -11.01
CA PRO A 381 -60.31 -25.13 -10.52
C PRO A 381 -59.96 -26.61 -10.64
N HIS A 382 -60.37 -27.43 -9.67
CA HIS A 382 -60.16 -28.89 -9.72
C HIS A 382 -60.84 -29.52 -10.93
N GLU A 383 -62.04 -29.07 -11.30
CA GLU A 383 -62.72 -29.48 -12.53
C GLU A 383 -61.86 -29.29 -13.79
N THR A 384 -61.02 -28.24 -13.82
CA THR A 384 -60.08 -28.00 -14.92
C THR A 384 -58.88 -28.95 -14.87
N LEU A 385 -58.44 -29.35 -13.67
CA LEU A 385 -57.39 -30.37 -13.51
C LEU A 385 -57.87 -31.74 -13.98
N GLU A 386 -59.13 -32.07 -13.70
CA GLU A 386 -59.75 -33.36 -14.03
C GLU A 386 -60.11 -33.48 -15.52
N SER A 387 -60.56 -32.39 -16.14
CA SER A 387 -60.94 -32.37 -17.57
C SER A 387 -59.77 -32.19 -18.54
N GLY A 388 -58.59 -31.75 -18.06
CA GLY A 388 -57.41 -31.50 -18.88
C GLY A 388 -56.29 -32.52 -18.67
N GLU A 389 -55.26 -32.48 -19.51
CA GLU A 389 -54.07 -33.34 -19.40
C GLU A 389 -53.00 -32.74 -18.47
N PHE A 390 -53.42 -32.19 -17.32
CA PHE A 390 -52.51 -31.55 -16.36
C PHE A 390 -51.81 -32.54 -15.42
N ILE A 391 -52.43 -33.69 -15.16
CA ILE A 391 -51.88 -34.75 -14.31
C ILE A 391 -51.67 -36.00 -15.18
N LYS A 392 -50.41 -36.39 -15.36
CA LYS A 392 -50.01 -37.59 -16.11
C LYS A 392 -48.97 -38.36 -15.29
N ASP A 393 -49.08 -39.69 -15.26
CA ASP A 393 -48.21 -40.56 -14.47
C ASP A 393 -48.10 -40.11 -13.00
N ASP A 394 -49.26 -39.77 -12.41
CA ASP A 394 -49.42 -39.23 -11.06
C ASP A 394 -48.51 -38.03 -10.73
N THR A 395 -48.22 -37.23 -11.77
CA THR A 395 -47.30 -36.10 -11.70
C THR A 395 -47.96 -34.83 -12.25
N LEU A 396 -47.78 -33.73 -11.52
CA LEU A 396 -48.19 -32.37 -11.87
C LEU A 396 -46.95 -31.47 -12.03
N PHE A 397 -46.95 -30.58 -13.02
CA PHE A 397 -45.85 -29.62 -13.22
C PHE A 397 -46.32 -28.17 -13.08
N ILE A 398 -45.63 -27.40 -12.24
CA ILE A 398 -45.84 -25.97 -12.07
C ILE A 398 -44.56 -25.25 -12.51
N LYS A 399 -44.67 -24.30 -13.43
CA LYS A 399 -43.55 -23.47 -13.87
C LYS A 399 -43.73 -22.04 -13.36
N ALA A 400 -42.69 -21.47 -12.80
CA ALA A 400 -42.62 -20.06 -12.44
C ALA A 400 -41.57 -19.36 -13.31
N VAL A 401 -41.94 -18.23 -13.90
CA VAL A 401 -41.06 -17.37 -14.70
C VAL A 401 -40.99 -16.01 -14.04
N VAL A 402 -39.79 -15.61 -13.61
CA VAL A 402 -39.50 -14.28 -13.08
C VAL A 402 -38.92 -13.44 -14.22
N GLU A 403 -39.62 -12.37 -14.60
CA GLU A 403 -39.19 -11.50 -15.70
C GLU A 403 -37.93 -10.71 -15.32
N PRO A 404 -36.89 -10.66 -16.18
CA PRO A 404 -35.70 -9.86 -15.91
C PRO A 404 -36.05 -8.38 -15.81
N VAL A 405 -35.27 -7.64 -15.02
CA VAL A 405 -35.39 -6.18 -14.96
C VAL A 405 -35.04 -5.62 -16.34
N LYS A 406 -35.98 -4.91 -16.97
CA LYS A 406 -35.67 -4.14 -18.19
C LYS A 406 -34.65 -3.07 -17.83
N THR A 407 -33.38 -3.30 -18.14
CA THR A 407 -32.39 -2.23 -18.16
C THR A 407 -32.79 -1.30 -19.30
N SER A 408 -33.23 -0.10 -18.96
CA SER A 408 -33.26 1.02 -19.90
C SER A 408 -31.82 1.31 -20.29
N SER A 409 -31.39 0.70 -21.40
CA SER A 409 -30.14 1.02 -22.08
C SER A 409 -30.20 2.40 -22.71
#